data_AF-A0A960TQK1-F1
#
_entry.id   AF-A0A960TQK1-F1
#
_cell.length_a   1.000
_cell.length_b   1.000
_cell.length_c   1.000
_cell.angle_alpha   90.00
_cell.angle_beta   90.00
_cell.angle_gamma   90.00
#
_symmetry.space_group_name_H-M   'P 1'
#
loop_
_entity.id
_entity.type
_entity.pdbx_description
1 polymer ?
#
loop_
_entity_poly.entity_id
_entity_poly.type
_entity_poly.pdbx_seq_one_letter_code
_entity_poly.pdbx_strand_id
1 'polypeptide(L)'
;MKILFFITGLFSLTLGAVNAPTEVQPLLEKIAEVEEGALLLKKHADIQVRFIPKQQFDAYWVAGARTICLSETNRSRPERLLRSLIFELHNAESTAKLQALHSLARARRISRNEYIKQCEKIEFLNSLATMDILEKGIRSGRFPHASRWLMPRTFDDYFRVQLQSGHASYHGSNYDRLS
;
A
#
# COMPACT_ATOMS: atom_id res chain seq x y z
N MET A 1 46.85 -15.92 -7.42
CA MET A 1 45.63 -15.78 -8.26
C MET A 1 44.43 -16.09 -7.37
N LYS A 2 43.72 -15.08 -6.88
CA LYS A 2 42.55 -15.27 -5.98
C LYS A 2 41.29 -15.35 -6.85
N ILE A 3 40.66 -16.51 -6.88
CA ILE A 3 39.38 -16.73 -7.55
C ILE A 3 38.29 -16.20 -6.62
N LEU A 4 37.65 -15.11 -7.02
CA LEU A 4 36.48 -14.55 -6.34
C LEU A 4 35.26 -15.34 -6.81
N PHE A 5 34.66 -16.14 -5.93
CA PHE A 5 33.37 -16.75 -6.19
C PHE A 5 32.27 -15.70 -6.01
N PHE A 6 31.68 -15.25 -7.13
CA PHE A 6 30.39 -14.58 -7.13
C PHE A 6 29.32 -15.60 -6.77
N ILE A 7 28.85 -15.59 -5.52
CA ILE A 7 27.62 -16.30 -5.15
C ILE A 7 26.46 -15.39 -5.57
N THR A 8 25.99 -15.54 -6.81
CA THR A 8 24.66 -15.08 -7.20
C THR A 8 23.66 -16.08 -6.63
N GLY A 9 23.36 -15.95 -5.34
CA GLY A 9 22.27 -16.68 -4.71
C GLY A 9 20.95 -16.20 -5.29
N LEU A 10 20.43 -16.88 -6.32
CA LEU A 10 19.02 -16.84 -6.65
C LEU A 10 18.25 -17.41 -5.45
N PHE A 11 17.81 -16.54 -4.55
CA PHE A 11 16.69 -16.84 -3.68
C PHE A 11 15.46 -16.92 -4.56
N SER A 12 15.20 -18.09 -5.15
CA SER A 12 13.86 -18.43 -5.63
C SER A 12 13.01 -18.71 -4.39
N LEU A 13 12.64 -17.63 -3.70
CA LEU A 13 11.52 -17.66 -2.77
C LEU A 13 10.31 -17.96 -3.64
N THR A 14 9.84 -19.20 -3.60
CA THR A 14 8.49 -19.52 -4.05
C THR A 14 7.55 -18.68 -3.19
N LEU A 15 7.18 -17.49 -3.68
CA LEU A 15 6.05 -16.76 -3.14
C LEU A 15 4.91 -17.77 -3.06
N GLY A 16 4.35 -17.98 -1.87
CA GLY A 16 3.00 -18.54 -1.78
C GLY A 16 2.17 -17.70 -2.72
N ALA A 17 1.65 -18.32 -3.79
CA ALA A 17 1.24 -17.59 -4.98
C ALA A 17 0.08 -16.66 -4.61
N VAL A 18 0.39 -15.37 -4.41
CA VAL A 18 -0.62 -14.32 -4.31
C VAL A 18 -1.51 -14.47 -5.54
N ASN A 19 -2.79 -14.72 -5.32
CA ASN A 19 -3.71 -14.94 -6.42
C ASN A 19 -3.96 -13.60 -7.10
N ALA A 20 -3.31 -13.37 -8.23
CA ALA A 20 -3.31 -12.11 -8.94
C ALA A 20 -3.43 -12.32 -10.46
N PRO A 21 -3.97 -11.34 -11.21
CA PRO A 21 -3.97 -11.36 -12.67
C PRO A 21 -2.56 -11.54 -13.22
N THR A 22 -2.44 -12.22 -14.36
CA THR A 22 -1.14 -12.53 -14.98
C THR A 22 -0.26 -11.29 -15.17
N GLU A 23 -0.85 -10.15 -15.53
CA GLU A 23 -0.13 -8.88 -15.69
C GLU A 23 0.38 -8.25 -14.39
N VAL A 24 -0.16 -8.66 -13.23
CA VAL A 24 0.26 -8.17 -11.91
C VAL A 24 1.40 -9.01 -11.35
N GLN A 25 1.51 -10.29 -11.72
CA GLN A 25 2.53 -11.19 -11.19
C GLN A 25 3.97 -10.66 -11.35
N PRO A 26 4.38 -10.12 -12.52
CA PRO A 26 5.72 -9.54 -12.66
C PRO A 26 5.98 -8.34 -11.73
N LEU A 27 4.93 -7.63 -11.30
CA LEU A 27 5.08 -6.54 -10.34
C LEU A 27 5.28 -7.06 -8.92
N LEU A 28 4.57 -8.13 -8.53
CA LEU A 28 4.75 -8.78 -7.24
C LEU A 28 6.13 -9.42 -7.12
N GLU A 29 6.61 -10.05 -8.19
CA GLU A 29 7.98 -10.56 -8.28
C GLU A 29 9.00 -9.43 -8.06
N LYS A 30 8.86 -8.30 -8.76
CA LYS A 30 9.71 -7.12 -8.55
C LYS A 30 9.67 -6.63 -7.11
N ILE A 31 8.49 -6.54 -6.49
CA ILE A 31 8.37 -6.13 -5.08
C ILE A 31 9.17 -7.08 -4.17
N ALA A 32 9.16 -8.38 -4.45
CA ALA A 32 9.92 -9.38 -3.70
C ALA A 32 11.45 -9.31 -3.93
N GLU A 33 11.93 -8.59 -4.93
CA GLU A 33 13.38 -8.35 -5.11
C GLU A 33 13.92 -7.27 -4.17
N VAL A 34 13.04 -6.50 -3.51
CA VAL A 34 13.40 -5.55 -2.45
C VAL A 34 13.12 -6.22 -1.10
N GLU A 35 14.11 -6.28 -0.20
CA GLU A 35 14.03 -7.04 1.06
C GLU A 35 12.77 -6.73 1.86
N GLU A 36 12.46 -5.45 2.07
CA GLU A 36 11.27 -5.03 2.81
C GLU A 36 9.97 -5.38 2.06
N GLY A 37 9.99 -5.32 0.72
CA GLY A 37 8.86 -5.74 -0.12
C GLY A 37 8.63 -7.25 -0.03
N ALA A 38 9.69 -8.05 -0.01
CA ALA A 38 9.61 -9.51 0.18
C ALA A 38 9.02 -9.87 1.54
N LEU A 39 9.45 -9.19 2.61
CA LEU A 39 8.89 -9.37 3.95
C LEU A 39 7.42 -9.00 4.01
N LEU A 40 7.03 -7.92 3.34
CA LEU A 40 5.65 -7.46 3.27
C LEU A 40 4.77 -8.48 2.54
N LEU A 41 5.22 -8.99 1.38
CA LEU A 41 4.52 -10.04 0.64
C LEU A 41 4.42 -11.34 1.43
N LYS A 42 5.48 -11.75 2.14
CA LYS A 42 5.48 -12.95 2.98
C LYS A 42 4.43 -12.89 4.09
N LYS A 43 4.24 -11.72 4.72
CA LYS A 43 3.19 -11.51 5.73
C LYS A 43 1.77 -11.58 5.15
N HIS A 44 1.64 -11.37 3.85
CA HIS A 44 0.38 -11.25 3.13
C HIS A 44 0.28 -12.26 1.99
N ALA A 45 0.85 -13.46 2.15
CA ALA A 45 0.89 -14.49 1.11
C ALA A 45 -0.49 -15.03 0.69
N ASP A 46 -1.52 -14.77 1.48
CA ASP A 46 -2.90 -15.23 1.29
C ASP A 46 -3.82 -14.16 0.67
N ILE A 47 -3.29 -12.99 0.30
CA ILE A 47 -4.11 -11.96 -0.32
C ILE A 47 -4.47 -12.32 -1.76
N GLN A 48 -5.56 -11.72 -2.21
CA GLN A 48 -5.95 -11.73 -3.62
C GLN A 48 -5.73 -10.33 -4.21
N VAL A 49 -5.44 -10.28 -5.50
CA VAL A 49 -5.43 -9.04 -6.27
C VAL A 49 -6.44 -9.17 -7.40
N ARG A 50 -7.20 -8.12 -7.68
CA ARG A 50 -8.11 -8.08 -8.83
C ARG A 50 -8.23 -6.68 -9.39
N PHE A 51 -8.51 -6.61 -10.69
CA PHE A 51 -8.94 -5.36 -11.30
C PHE A 51 -10.44 -5.17 -11.10
N ILE A 52 -10.86 -3.92 -10.91
CA ILE A 52 -12.27 -3.56 -10.89
C ILE A 52 -12.56 -2.36 -11.81
N PRO A 53 -13.78 -2.29 -12.39
CA PRO A 53 -14.18 -1.16 -13.21
C PRO A 53 -14.20 0.15 -12.43
N LYS A 54 -13.83 1.24 -13.12
CA LYS A 54 -13.93 2.67 -12.76
C LYS A 54 -14.25 2.96 -11.28
N GLN A 55 -13.23 3.39 -10.56
CA GLN A 55 -13.32 3.80 -9.15
C GLN A 55 -12.65 5.17 -8.93
N GLN A 56 -12.89 5.77 -7.75
CA GLN A 56 -12.33 7.08 -7.38
C GLN A 56 -10.82 7.03 -7.09
N PHE A 57 -10.30 5.88 -6.65
CA PHE A 57 -8.90 5.71 -6.23
C PHE A 57 -8.09 4.85 -7.20
N ASP A 58 -6.76 4.90 -7.13
CA ASP A 58 -5.92 4.03 -7.97
C ASP A 58 -6.04 2.55 -7.55
N ALA A 59 -6.19 2.31 -6.24
CA ALA A 59 -6.45 1.01 -5.63
C ALA A 59 -7.14 1.17 -4.26
N TYR A 60 -7.60 0.07 -3.67
CA TYR A 60 -7.99 0.00 -2.26
C TYR A 60 -7.94 -1.42 -1.71
N TRP A 61 -7.75 -1.53 -0.40
CA TRP A 61 -7.76 -2.78 0.36
C TRP A 61 -9.17 -3.15 0.88
N VAL A 62 -9.57 -4.40 0.67
CA VAL A 62 -10.81 -4.98 1.22
C VAL A 62 -10.47 -5.98 2.31
N ALA A 63 -10.48 -5.52 3.57
CA ALA A 63 -10.08 -6.32 4.73
C ALA A 63 -10.85 -7.66 4.85
N GLY A 64 -12.17 -7.64 4.68
CA GLY A 64 -13.00 -8.85 4.85
C GLY A 64 -12.76 -9.94 3.80
N ALA A 65 -12.48 -9.54 2.56
CA ALA A 65 -12.18 -10.46 1.46
C ALA A 65 -10.67 -10.69 1.27
N ARG A 66 -9.84 -10.02 2.08
CA ARG A 66 -8.38 -9.98 1.95
C ARG A 66 -7.91 -9.72 0.53
N THR A 67 -8.53 -8.72 -0.11
CA THR A 67 -8.33 -8.45 -1.54
C THR A 67 -7.84 -7.03 -1.76
N ILE A 68 -6.79 -6.87 -2.57
CA ILE A 68 -6.39 -5.60 -3.17
C ILE A 68 -7.18 -5.41 -4.48
N CYS A 69 -7.99 -4.35 -4.54
CA CYS A 69 -8.71 -3.96 -5.74
C CYS A 69 -7.93 -2.87 -6.48
N LEU A 70 -7.49 -3.13 -7.69
CA LEU A 70 -6.79 -2.18 -8.57
C LEU A 70 -7.77 -1.58 -9.58
N SER A 71 -7.66 -0.29 -9.87
CA SER A 71 -8.46 0.33 -10.93
C SER A 71 -8.03 -0.17 -12.32
N GLU A 72 -8.97 -0.60 -13.15
CA GLU A 72 -8.72 -0.93 -14.56
C GLU A 72 -8.11 0.22 -15.35
N THR A 73 -8.39 1.48 -14.97
CA THR A 73 -7.84 2.67 -15.64
C THR A 73 -6.31 2.77 -15.52
N ASN A 74 -5.71 2.08 -14.54
CA ASN A 74 -4.27 2.05 -14.32
C ASN A 74 -3.62 0.77 -14.86
N ARG A 75 -4.37 -0.14 -15.50
CA ARG A 75 -3.85 -1.44 -15.97
C ARG A 75 -2.65 -1.31 -16.92
N SER A 76 -2.59 -0.23 -17.69
CA SER A 76 -1.50 0.08 -18.62
C SER A 76 -0.34 0.87 -18.00
N ARG A 77 -0.37 1.15 -16.69
CA ARG A 77 0.60 2.00 -15.98
C ARG A 77 1.31 1.21 -14.87
N PRO A 78 2.26 0.33 -15.21
CA PRO A 78 2.90 -0.58 -14.26
C PRO A 78 3.58 0.15 -13.09
N GLU A 79 4.13 1.34 -13.32
CA GLU A 79 4.73 2.19 -12.28
C GLU A 79 3.70 2.67 -11.24
N ARG A 80 2.46 2.93 -11.65
CA ARG A 80 1.37 3.27 -10.73
C ARG A 80 0.86 2.05 -9.99
N LEU A 81 0.70 0.93 -10.69
CA LEU A 81 0.28 -0.33 -10.09
C LEU A 81 1.27 -0.79 -9.02
N LEU A 82 2.58 -0.69 -9.29
CA LEU A 82 3.62 -1.03 -8.32
C LEU A 82 3.46 -0.23 -7.02
N ARG A 83 3.32 1.09 -7.13
CA ARG A 83 3.08 1.98 -5.98
C ARG A 83 1.81 1.58 -5.24
N SER A 84 0.70 1.40 -5.96
CA SER A 84 -0.59 1.04 -5.38
C SER A 84 -0.54 -0.30 -4.65
N LEU A 85 0.12 -1.32 -5.23
CA LEU A 85 0.27 -2.63 -4.60
C LEU A 85 1.01 -2.53 -3.26
N ILE A 86 2.16 -1.83 -3.24
CA ILE A 86 2.94 -1.65 -2.01
C ILE A 86 2.14 -0.88 -0.96
N PHE A 87 1.43 0.18 -1.37
CA PHE A 87 0.60 0.96 -0.46
C PHE A 87 -0.54 0.13 0.15
N GLU A 88 -1.27 -0.62 -0.68
CA GLU A 88 -2.38 -1.45 -0.19
C GLU A 88 -1.93 -2.63 0.67
N LEU A 89 -0.72 -3.14 0.46
CA LEU A 89 -0.10 -4.09 1.38
C LEU A 89 0.13 -3.49 2.77
N HIS A 90 0.58 -2.24 2.86
CA HIS A 90 0.67 -1.56 4.16
C HIS A 90 -0.71 -1.22 4.76
N ASN A 91 -1.73 -0.96 3.94
CA ASN A 91 -3.11 -0.87 4.43
C ASN A 91 -3.58 -2.21 5.02
N ALA A 92 -3.17 -3.33 4.43
CA ALA A 92 -3.42 -4.66 5.00
C ALA A 92 -2.76 -4.81 6.39
N GLU A 93 -1.48 -4.43 6.56
CA GLU A 93 -0.80 -4.44 7.87
C GLU A 93 -1.49 -3.54 8.92
N SER A 94 -2.00 -2.38 8.48
CA SER A 94 -2.64 -1.40 9.36
C SER A 94 -4.13 -1.67 9.64
N THR A 95 -4.69 -2.77 9.11
CA THR A 95 -6.12 -3.11 9.28
C THR A 95 -6.54 -3.18 10.75
N ALA A 96 -5.74 -3.79 11.62
CA ALA A 96 -6.08 -3.91 13.04
C ALA A 96 -6.14 -2.53 13.74
N LYS A 97 -5.25 -1.60 13.36
CA LYS A 97 -5.24 -0.22 13.89
C LYS A 97 -6.49 0.55 13.45
N LEU A 98 -6.85 0.43 12.17
CA LEU A 98 -8.08 1.04 11.64
C LEU A 98 -9.33 0.46 12.31
N GLN A 99 -9.39 -0.86 12.52
CA GLN A 99 -10.50 -1.50 13.22
C GLN A 99 -10.62 -1.04 14.68
N ALA A 100 -9.50 -0.81 15.36
CA ALA A 100 -9.50 -0.25 16.71
C ALA A 100 -10.08 1.19 16.71
N LEU A 101 -9.68 2.03 15.75
CA LEU A 101 -10.27 3.38 15.57
C LEU A 101 -11.77 3.31 15.27
N HIS A 102 -12.20 2.41 14.38
CA HIS A 102 -13.62 2.20 14.09
C HIS A 102 -14.41 1.81 15.35
N SER A 103 -13.81 0.96 16.20
CA SER A 103 -14.44 0.53 17.45
C SER A 103 -14.59 1.69 18.44
N LEU A 104 -13.59 2.56 18.54
CA LEU A 104 -13.68 3.79 19.32
C LEU A 104 -14.76 4.74 18.77
N ALA A 105 -14.84 4.89 17.45
CA ALA A 105 -15.85 5.73 16.79
C ALA A 105 -17.28 5.23 17.04
N ARG A 106 -17.53 3.92 16.85
CA ARG A 106 -18.82 3.29 17.14
C ARG A 106 -19.24 3.48 18.59
N ALA A 107 -18.30 3.36 19.52
CA ALA A 107 -18.55 3.57 20.94
C ALA A 107 -18.60 5.06 21.34
N ARG A 108 -18.45 5.99 20.39
CA ARG A 108 -18.37 7.45 20.61
C ARG A 108 -17.29 7.85 21.62
N ARG A 109 -16.19 7.08 21.67
CA ARG A 109 -15.03 7.30 22.57
C ARG A 109 -13.90 8.09 21.92
N ILE A 110 -14.10 8.58 20.70
CA ILE A 110 -13.19 9.43 19.93
C ILE A 110 -14.04 10.47 19.21
N SER A 111 -13.57 11.71 19.13
CA SER A 111 -14.28 12.74 18.37
C SER A 111 -14.11 12.51 16.87
N ARG A 112 -15.04 13.03 16.07
CA ARG A 112 -14.97 12.96 14.60
C ARG A 112 -13.65 13.51 14.05
N ASN A 113 -13.21 14.67 14.53
CA ASN A 113 -11.98 15.30 14.06
C ASN A 113 -10.74 14.49 14.43
N GLU A 114 -10.71 13.95 15.65
CA GLU A 114 -9.59 13.11 16.09
C GLU A 114 -9.56 11.79 15.32
N TYR A 115 -10.73 11.17 15.07
CA TYR A 115 -10.83 9.99 14.21
C TYR A 115 -10.27 10.24 12.82
N ILE A 116 -10.69 11.31 12.14
CA ILE A 116 -10.20 11.67 10.81
C ILE A 116 -8.68 11.85 10.83
N LYS A 117 -8.17 12.61 11.80
CA LYS A 117 -6.73 12.86 11.94
C LYS A 117 -5.93 11.57 12.16
N GLN A 118 -6.46 10.63 12.95
CA GLN A 118 -5.80 9.35 13.22
C GLN A 118 -5.84 8.40 12.02
N CYS A 119 -6.95 8.35 11.26
CA CYS A 119 -7.01 7.63 9.98
C CYS A 119 -5.96 8.15 9.01
N GLU A 120 -5.91 9.47 8.80
CA GLU A 120 -4.93 10.11 7.92
C GLU A 120 -3.50 9.89 8.40
N LYS A 121 -3.27 9.84 9.71
CA LYS A 121 -1.95 9.55 10.27
C LYS A 121 -1.50 8.13 9.97
N ILE A 122 -2.40 7.16 9.99
CA ILE A 122 -2.11 5.78 9.59
C ILE A 122 -1.74 5.75 8.10
N GLU A 123 -2.53 6.39 7.24
CA GLU A 123 -2.25 6.42 5.81
C GLU A 123 -0.96 7.16 5.46
N PHE A 124 -0.65 8.26 6.16
CA PHE A 124 0.63 8.95 6.05
C PHE A 124 1.81 8.01 6.34
N LEU A 125 1.74 7.23 7.43
CA LEU A 125 2.78 6.27 7.79
C LEU A 125 2.92 5.15 6.76
N ASN A 126 1.79 4.62 6.26
CA ASN A 126 1.79 3.64 5.18
C ASN A 126 2.41 4.22 3.90
N SER A 127 2.15 5.49 3.61
CA SER A 127 2.70 6.18 2.45
C SER A 127 4.21 6.37 2.58
N LEU A 128 4.71 6.76 3.76
CA LEU A 128 6.15 6.86 4.04
C LEU A 128 6.87 5.50 3.88
N ALA A 129 6.29 4.42 4.41
CA ALA A 129 6.84 3.08 4.25
C ALA A 129 6.85 2.64 2.78
N THR A 130 5.78 2.95 2.04
CA THR A 130 5.70 2.71 0.60
C THR A 130 6.81 3.44 -0.16
N MET A 131 7.04 4.72 0.14
CA MET A 131 8.11 5.50 -0.48
C MET A 131 9.48 4.91 -0.22
N ASP A 132 9.74 4.41 0.99
CA ASP A 132 11.04 3.83 1.33
C ASP A 132 11.33 2.58 0.48
N ILE A 133 10.34 1.67 0.34
CA ILE A 133 10.44 0.50 -0.54
C ILE A 133 10.64 0.93 -2.00
N LEU A 134 9.87 1.92 -2.47
CA LEU A 134 10.01 2.44 -3.83
C LEU A 134 11.40 3.02 -4.09
N GLU A 135 11.93 3.84 -3.20
CA GLU A 135 13.27 4.44 -3.35
C GLU A 135 14.38 3.40 -3.25
N LYS A 136 14.23 2.35 -2.42
CA LYS A 136 15.16 1.22 -2.38
C LYS A 136 15.15 0.42 -3.69
N GLY A 137 13.98 0.11 -4.23
CA GLY A 137 13.84 -0.56 -5.52
C GLY A 137 14.34 0.27 -6.70
N ILE A 138 14.14 1.59 -6.69
CA ILE A 138 14.67 2.50 -7.71
C ILE A 138 16.21 2.56 -7.63
N ARG A 139 16.78 2.78 -6.43
CA ARG A 139 18.24 2.88 -6.25
C ARG A 139 18.98 1.59 -6.61
N SER A 140 18.35 0.45 -6.40
CA SER A 140 18.91 -0.87 -6.78
C SER A 140 18.65 -1.25 -8.25
N GLY A 141 17.99 -0.39 -9.02
CA GLY A 141 17.68 -0.63 -10.44
C GLY A 141 16.56 -1.64 -10.70
N ARG A 142 15.84 -2.08 -9.66
CA ARG A 142 14.74 -3.06 -9.77
C ARG A 142 13.42 -2.41 -10.21
N PHE A 143 13.18 -1.18 -9.78
CA PHE A 143 11.97 -0.41 -10.13
C PHE A 143 12.30 0.70 -11.12
N PRO A 144 11.39 1.00 -12.07
CA PRO A 144 11.58 2.14 -12.94
C PRO A 144 11.47 3.44 -12.13
N HIS A 145 12.29 4.44 -12.49
CA HIS A 145 12.30 5.75 -11.81
C HIS A 145 10.93 6.44 -11.78
N ALA A 146 10.09 6.19 -12.78
CA ALA A 146 8.71 6.71 -12.85
C ALA A 146 7.79 6.19 -11.73
N SER A 147 8.18 5.15 -11.00
CA SER A 147 7.44 4.64 -9.82
C SER A 147 7.63 5.52 -8.59
N ARG A 148 8.55 6.49 -8.62
CA ARG A 148 8.78 7.42 -7.52
C ARG A 148 7.48 8.11 -7.15
N TRP A 149 7.12 8.03 -5.88
CA TRP A 149 6.00 8.79 -5.34
C TRP A 149 6.52 10.09 -4.73
N LEU A 150 5.98 11.22 -5.18
CA LEU A 150 6.22 12.52 -4.57
C LEU A 150 5.04 12.85 -3.66
N MET A 151 5.28 12.85 -2.34
CA MET A 151 4.30 13.24 -1.34
C MET A 151 4.96 14.09 -0.25
N PRO A 152 4.17 14.84 0.54
CA PRO A 152 4.70 15.61 1.66
C PRO A 152 5.45 14.73 2.66
N ARG A 153 6.52 15.27 3.26
CA ARG A 153 7.39 14.54 4.20
C ARG A 153 7.01 14.72 5.66
N THR A 154 6.13 15.68 5.96
CA THR A 154 5.58 15.91 7.30
C THR A 154 4.11 15.52 7.31
N PHE A 155 3.62 15.08 8.46
CA PHE A 155 2.20 14.76 8.62
C PHE A 155 1.32 16.00 8.43
N ASP A 156 1.73 17.17 8.93
CA ASP A 156 0.92 18.38 8.84
C ASP A 156 0.73 18.84 7.38
N ASP A 157 1.79 18.78 6.56
CA ASP A 157 1.68 19.09 5.14
C ASP A 157 0.82 18.07 4.40
N TYR A 158 1.00 16.78 4.69
CA TYR A 158 0.18 15.70 4.15
C TYR A 158 -1.30 15.90 4.52
N PHE A 159 -1.59 16.12 5.80
CA PHE A 159 -2.96 16.27 6.29
C PHE A 159 -3.65 17.50 5.69
N ARG A 160 -2.92 18.60 5.51
CA ARG A 160 -3.43 19.79 4.80
C ARG A 160 -3.81 19.46 3.35
N VAL A 161 -3.00 18.67 2.64
CA VAL A 161 -3.33 18.21 1.28
C VAL A 161 -4.57 17.33 1.29
N GLN A 162 -4.72 16.43 2.26
CA GLN A 162 -5.88 15.53 2.34
C GLN A 162 -7.19 16.23 2.71
N LEU A 163 -7.11 17.31 3.49
CA LEU A 163 -8.27 18.20 3.70
C LEU A 163 -8.72 18.87 2.39
N GLN A 164 -7.78 19.29 1.54
CA GLN A 164 -8.07 19.97 0.27
C GLN A 164 -8.54 19.00 -0.83
N SER A 165 -8.00 17.78 -0.87
CA SER A 165 -8.36 16.76 -1.86
C SER A 165 -9.75 16.15 -1.62
N GLY A 166 -10.32 16.35 -0.42
CA GLY A 166 -11.56 15.72 0.02
C GLY A 166 -11.38 14.31 0.56
N HIS A 167 -10.14 13.81 0.68
CA HIS A 167 -9.87 12.50 1.28
C HIS A 167 -10.25 12.45 2.76
N ALA A 168 -9.93 13.49 3.51
CA ALA A 168 -10.34 13.61 4.92
C ALA A 168 -11.87 13.58 5.07
N SER A 169 -12.62 14.08 4.08
CA SER A 169 -14.09 14.01 4.06
C SER A 169 -14.62 12.59 3.84
N TYR A 170 -13.87 11.72 3.14
CA TYR A 170 -14.20 10.30 3.01
C TYR A 170 -14.12 9.62 4.39
N HIS A 171 -13.06 9.85 5.16
CA HIS A 171 -12.99 9.35 6.54
C HIS A 171 -14.08 9.93 7.44
N GLY A 172 -14.41 11.21 7.29
CA GLY A 172 -15.52 11.83 8.00
C GLY A 172 -16.86 11.14 7.72
N SER A 173 -17.14 10.87 6.45
CA SER A 173 -18.34 10.14 6.04
C SER A 173 -18.38 8.71 6.60
N ASN A 174 -17.22 8.06 6.72
CA ASN A 174 -17.12 6.75 7.36
C ASN A 174 -17.39 6.83 8.87
N TYR A 175 -16.88 7.85 9.56
CA TYR A 175 -17.21 8.10 10.97
C TYR A 175 -18.73 8.24 11.16
N ASP A 176 -19.35 9.09 10.33
CA ASP A 176 -20.78 9.39 10.43
C ASP A 176 -21.66 8.14 10.18
N ARG A 177 -21.17 7.16 9.40
CA ARG A 177 -21.84 5.86 9.18
C ARG A 177 -21.62 4.84 10.29
N LEU A 178 -20.58 5.02 11.11
CA LEU A 178 -20.25 4.11 12.22
C LEU A 178 -20.94 4.51 13.53
N SER A 179 -21.28 5.79 13.69
CA SER A 179 -21.72 6.43 14.94
C SER A 179 -23.22 6.45 15.19
#